data_AF-A0A202E5B4-F1
#
_entry.id   AF-A0A202E5B4-F1
#
_cell.length_a   1.000
_cell.length_b   1.000
_cell.length_c   1.000
_cell.angle_alpha   90.00
_cell.angle_beta   90.00
_cell.angle_gamma   90.00
#
_symmetry.space_group_name_H-M   'P 1'
#
loop_
_entity.id
_entity.type
_entity.pdbx_description
1 polymer ?
#
loop_
_entity_poly.entity_id
_entity_poly.type
_entity_poly.pdbx_seq_one_letter_code
_entity_poly.pdbx_strand_id
1 'polypeptide(L)'
;MHVLQSRAQTVESDGEFTDAAASFFALGMYRFASEMYRNTRTYRDGVGSLLRSIELDDRAGNEQRATRTAGFVRERCRSIISEGTCAIVRGLGCEWLADALLMTNNADARVHYQRASNLFSRLEFETQLHWGNRSAYETATRALERFFERREIDYYDSHAIDFAGRIDWKLTMCADVLE
;
A
#
# COMPACT_ATOMS: atom_id res chain seq x y z
N MET A 1 -6.78 -20.19 1.50
CA MET A 1 -6.50 -18.86 0.91
C MET A 1 -7.70 -18.30 0.14
N HIS A 2 -8.25 -19.04 -0.83
CA HIS A 2 -9.46 -18.62 -1.58
C HIS A 2 -10.64 -18.28 -0.66
N VAL A 3 -10.89 -19.08 0.38
CA VAL A 3 -12.00 -18.84 1.34
C VAL A 3 -11.87 -17.51 2.10
N LEU A 4 -10.67 -17.14 2.55
CA LEU A 4 -10.44 -15.87 3.27
C LEU A 4 -10.58 -14.66 2.34
N GLN A 5 -10.08 -14.78 1.11
CA GLN A 5 -10.20 -13.73 0.11
C GLN A 5 -11.66 -13.53 -0.32
N SER A 6 -12.38 -14.60 -0.62
CA SER A 6 -13.81 -14.52 -0.96
C SER A 6 -14.62 -13.92 0.18
N ARG A 7 -14.37 -14.34 1.43
CA ARG A 7 -15.03 -13.75 2.60
C ARG A 7 -14.78 -12.24 2.71
N ALA A 8 -13.52 -11.81 2.60
CA ALA A 8 -13.18 -10.39 2.70
C ALA A 8 -13.90 -9.56 1.63
N GLN A 9 -13.97 -10.08 0.39
CA GLN A 9 -14.66 -9.43 -0.73
C GLN A 9 -16.18 -9.41 -0.57
N THR A 10 -16.80 -10.50 -0.10
CA THR A 10 -18.25 -10.55 0.13
C THR A 10 -18.68 -9.57 1.21
N VAL A 11 -17.98 -9.56 2.35
CA VAL A 11 -18.30 -8.64 3.45
C VAL A 11 -18.12 -7.18 3.01
N GLU A 12 -17.11 -6.91 2.17
CA GLU A 12 -16.93 -5.59 1.56
C GLU A 12 -18.11 -5.22 0.62
N SER A 13 -18.55 -6.14 -0.24
CA SER A 13 -19.68 -5.89 -1.16
C SER A 13 -21.01 -5.67 -0.44
N ASP A 14 -21.15 -6.27 0.74
CA ASP A 14 -22.33 -6.12 1.59
C ASP A 14 -22.33 -4.78 2.37
N GLY A 15 -21.24 -4.01 2.29
CA GLY A 15 -21.10 -2.71 2.95
C GLY A 15 -20.64 -2.78 4.41
N GLU A 16 -20.32 -3.97 4.91
CA GLU A 16 -19.91 -4.22 6.29
C GLU A 16 -18.41 -3.89 6.50
N PHE A 17 -18.05 -2.60 6.38
CA PHE A 17 -16.65 -2.17 6.30
C PHE A 17 -15.79 -2.55 7.51
N THR A 18 -16.35 -2.56 8.71
CA THR A 18 -15.65 -2.96 9.93
C THR A 18 -15.21 -4.43 9.87
N ASP A 19 -16.06 -5.31 9.35
CA ASP A 19 -15.77 -6.74 9.25
C ASP A 19 -14.90 -7.05 8.03
N ALA A 20 -15.08 -6.29 6.95
CA ALA A 20 -14.23 -6.35 5.77
C ALA A 20 -12.79 -5.97 6.14
N ALA A 21 -12.59 -4.87 6.88
CA ALA A 21 -11.29 -4.44 7.37
C ALA A 21 -10.58 -5.52 8.19
N ALA A 22 -11.31 -6.18 9.11
CA ALA A 22 -10.76 -7.28 9.91
C ALA A 22 -10.40 -8.51 9.05
N SER A 23 -11.22 -8.82 8.05
CA SER A 23 -10.98 -9.93 7.12
C SER A 23 -9.75 -9.68 6.24
N PHE A 24 -9.58 -8.45 5.73
CA PHE A 24 -8.38 -8.04 4.99
C PHE A 24 -7.13 -7.99 5.85
N PHE A 25 -7.25 -7.58 7.12
CA PHE A 25 -6.14 -7.67 8.08
C PHE A 25 -5.66 -9.11 8.23
N ALA A 26 -6.58 -10.04 8.51
CA ALA A 26 -6.27 -11.46 8.67
C ALA A 26 -5.66 -12.06 7.39
N LEU A 27 -6.19 -11.69 6.22
CA LEU A 27 -5.65 -12.10 4.92
C LEU A 27 -4.22 -11.58 4.72
N GLY A 28 -3.96 -10.31 5.03
CA GLY A 28 -2.64 -9.69 4.93
C GLY A 28 -1.61 -10.38 5.82
N MET A 29 -1.98 -10.64 7.09
CA MET A 29 -1.11 -11.36 8.03
C MET A 29 -0.80 -12.78 7.57
N TYR A 30 -1.80 -13.51 7.05
CA TYR A 30 -1.60 -14.86 6.53
C TYR A 30 -0.70 -14.88 5.29
N ARG A 31 -0.88 -13.92 4.37
CA ARG A 31 -0.05 -13.76 3.17
C ARG A 31 1.40 -13.48 3.55
N PHE A 32 1.64 -12.53 4.46
CA PHE A 32 2.97 -12.25 4.98
C PHE A 32 3.65 -13.48 5.57
N ALA A 33 2.93 -14.23 6.43
CA ALA A 33 3.48 -15.47 7.00
C ALA A 33 3.86 -16.46 5.90
N SER A 34 2.98 -16.69 4.93
CA SER A 34 3.20 -17.63 3.82
C SER A 34 4.36 -17.22 2.90
N GLU A 35 4.53 -15.92 2.67
CA GLU A 35 5.59 -15.35 1.82
C GLU A 35 6.96 -15.40 2.49
N MET A 36 7.02 -15.24 3.81
CA MET A 36 8.26 -15.45 4.58
C MET A 36 8.77 -16.90 4.46
N TYR A 37 7.88 -17.90 4.43
CA TYR A 37 8.27 -19.30 4.29
C TYR A 37 8.78 -19.69 2.89
N ARG A 38 8.39 -18.95 1.84
CA ARG A 38 8.68 -19.33 0.44
C ARG A 38 9.94 -18.67 -0.13
N ASN A 39 10.62 -17.79 0.61
CA ASN A 39 11.81 -17.04 0.16
C ASN A 39 11.63 -16.23 -1.15
N THR A 40 10.40 -16.10 -1.67
CA THR A 40 10.12 -15.43 -2.95
C THR A 40 10.01 -13.91 -2.84
N ARG A 41 10.14 -13.32 -1.65
CA ARG A 41 10.07 -11.86 -1.39
C ARG A 41 8.85 -11.22 -2.05
N THR A 42 7.71 -11.88 -1.91
CA THR A 42 6.42 -11.48 -2.47
C THR A 42 5.57 -10.69 -1.47
N TYR A 43 6.19 -9.85 -0.62
CA TYR A 43 5.56 -9.03 0.44
C TYR A 43 4.33 -8.20 0.03
N ARG A 44 4.07 -8.08 -1.28
CA ARG A 44 3.18 -7.10 -1.91
C ARG A 44 1.72 -7.42 -1.69
N ASP A 45 1.35 -8.70 -1.78
CA ASP A 45 -0.05 -9.13 -1.63
C ASP A 45 -0.49 -9.03 -0.16
N GLY A 46 0.44 -9.32 0.76
CA GLY A 46 0.29 -9.09 2.20
C GLY A 46 0.11 -7.60 2.51
N VAL A 47 1.02 -6.75 2.03
CA VAL A 47 0.93 -5.29 2.20
C VAL A 47 -0.36 -4.73 1.61
N GLY A 48 -0.71 -5.07 0.36
CA GLY A 48 -1.92 -4.57 -0.28
C GLY A 48 -3.20 -4.94 0.50
N SER A 49 -3.24 -6.12 1.12
CA SER A 49 -4.36 -6.50 2.00
C SER A 49 -4.39 -5.67 3.29
N LEU A 50 -3.22 -5.36 3.88
CA LEU A 50 -3.16 -4.48 5.04
C LEU A 50 -3.52 -3.02 4.69
N LEU A 51 -3.10 -2.51 3.52
CA LEU A 51 -3.51 -1.20 3.03
C LEU A 51 -5.02 -1.14 2.79
N ARG A 52 -5.61 -2.20 2.23
CA ARG A 52 -7.07 -2.31 2.10
C ARG A 52 -7.78 -2.31 3.46
N SER A 53 -7.21 -3.00 4.45
CA SER A 53 -7.73 -3.00 5.82
C SER A 53 -7.73 -1.58 6.42
N ILE A 54 -6.65 -0.82 6.23
CA ILE A 54 -6.54 0.57 6.69
C ILE A 54 -7.60 1.45 6.02
N GLU A 55 -7.73 1.38 4.69
CA GLU A 55 -8.72 2.19 3.97
C GLU A 55 -10.16 1.88 4.43
N LEU A 56 -10.47 0.60 4.69
CA LEU A 56 -11.81 0.20 5.14
C LEU A 56 -12.08 0.64 6.58
N ASP A 57 -11.05 0.63 7.44
CA ASP A 57 -11.15 1.18 8.80
C ASP A 57 -11.35 2.69 8.79
N ASP A 58 -10.62 3.42 7.94
CA ASP A 58 -10.80 4.85 7.71
C ASP A 58 -12.23 5.15 7.21
N ARG A 59 -12.73 4.35 6.26
CA ARG A 59 -14.12 4.45 5.78
C ARG A 59 -15.16 4.15 6.86
N ALA A 60 -14.89 3.23 7.77
CA ALA A 60 -15.75 2.88 8.89
C ALA A 60 -15.64 3.85 10.09
N GLY A 61 -14.75 4.85 10.04
CA GLY A 61 -14.48 5.75 11.15
C GLY A 61 -13.70 5.12 12.31
N ASN A 62 -12.98 4.02 12.06
CA ASN A 62 -12.20 3.28 13.06
C ASN A 62 -10.70 3.64 13.02
N GLU A 63 -10.41 4.91 13.24
CA GLU A 63 -9.06 5.49 13.14
C GLU A 63 -8.02 4.78 14.03
N GLN A 64 -8.44 4.32 15.22
CA GLN A 64 -7.54 3.64 16.14
C GLN A 64 -7.09 2.28 15.60
N ARG A 65 -7.99 1.53 14.93
CA ARG A 65 -7.63 0.25 14.31
C ARG A 65 -6.80 0.48 13.04
N ALA A 66 -7.15 1.47 12.22
CA ALA A 66 -6.35 1.89 11.06
C ALA A 66 -4.91 2.21 11.47
N THR A 67 -4.71 3.01 12.52
CA THR A 67 -3.39 3.41 13.04
C THR A 67 -2.57 2.21 13.53
N ARG A 68 -3.20 1.26 14.23
CA ARG A 68 -2.53 0.02 14.64
C ARG A 68 -2.11 -0.82 13.44
N THR A 69 -2.97 -0.95 12.43
CA THR A 69 -2.65 -1.65 11.18
C THR A 69 -1.50 -0.98 10.43
N ALA A 70 -1.45 0.35 10.38
CA ALA A 70 -0.33 1.10 9.83
C ALA A 70 0.99 0.84 10.61
N GLY A 71 0.90 0.67 11.93
CA GLY A 71 2.03 0.22 12.77
C GLY A 71 2.58 -1.14 12.32
N PHE A 72 1.71 -2.12 12.03
CA PHE A 72 2.14 -3.41 11.47
C PHE A 72 2.77 -3.26 10.08
N VAL A 73 2.18 -2.45 9.20
CA VAL A 73 2.76 -2.17 7.87
C VAL A 73 4.16 -1.59 8.01
N ARG A 74 4.37 -0.65 8.95
CA ARG A 74 5.69 -0.06 9.25
C ARG A 74 6.72 -1.10 9.65
N GLU A 75 6.39 -2.00 10.57
CA GLU A 75 7.29 -3.06 11.00
C GLU A 75 7.71 -3.97 9.84
N ARG A 76 6.75 -4.34 8.97
CA ARG A 76 7.01 -5.19 7.81
C ARG A 76 7.81 -4.47 6.73
N CYS A 77 7.46 -3.24 6.42
CA CYS A 77 8.18 -2.43 5.43
C CYS A 77 9.60 -2.11 5.89
N ARG A 78 9.86 -2.01 7.20
CA ARG A 78 11.21 -1.78 7.73
C ARG A 78 12.21 -2.80 7.19
N SER A 79 11.90 -4.10 7.29
CA SER A 79 12.77 -5.16 6.76
C SER A 79 12.92 -5.07 5.24
N ILE A 80 11.85 -4.75 4.50
CA ILE A 80 11.92 -4.56 3.03
C ILE A 80 12.89 -3.42 2.67
N ILE A 81 12.83 -2.31 3.41
CA ILE A 81 13.64 -1.12 3.17
C ILE A 81 15.11 -1.35 3.54
N SER A 82 15.39 -2.07 4.65
CA SER A 82 16.75 -2.31 5.15
C SER A 82 17.45 -3.48 4.46
N GLU A 83 16.72 -4.56 4.16
CA GLU A 83 17.28 -5.82 3.65
C GLU A 83 17.03 -6.01 2.15
N GLY A 84 16.23 -5.13 1.53
CA GLY A 84 15.94 -5.16 0.11
C GLY A 84 17.21 -5.04 -0.74
N THR A 85 17.44 -6.02 -1.62
CA THR A 85 18.69 -6.12 -2.40
C THR A 85 18.76 -5.19 -3.60
N CYS A 86 17.67 -4.53 -3.98
CA CYS A 86 17.64 -3.59 -5.10
C CYS A 86 16.79 -2.36 -4.79
N ALA A 87 17.09 -1.25 -5.48
CA ALA A 87 16.48 0.05 -5.24
C ALA A 87 14.95 0.03 -5.41
N ILE A 88 14.44 -0.75 -6.38
CA ILE A 88 13.00 -0.84 -6.64
C ILE A 88 12.23 -1.50 -5.48
N VAL A 89 12.76 -2.57 -4.88
CA VAL A 89 12.13 -3.23 -3.73
C VAL A 89 12.11 -2.30 -2.53
N ARG A 90 13.21 -1.59 -2.29
CA ARG A 90 13.30 -0.61 -1.21
C ARG A 90 12.36 0.58 -1.44
N GLY A 91 12.25 1.05 -2.69
CA GLY A 91 11.38 2.14 -3.09
C GLY A 91 9.91 1.79 -2.88
N LEU A 92 9.49 0.59 -3.30
CA LEU A 92 8.15 0.07 -3.03
C LEU A 92 7.87 -0.06 -1.52
N GLY A 93 8.85 -0.52 -0.73
CA GLY A 93 8.71 -0.56 0.73
C GLY A 93 8.53 0.84 1.35
N CYS A 94 9.24 1.85 0.86
CA CYS A 94 9.06 3.24 1.27
C CYS A 94 7.67 3.76 0.87
N GLU A 95 7.24 3.47 -0.35
CA GLU A 95 5.94 3.88 -0.86
C GLU A 95 4.79 3.30 -0.06
N TRP A 96 4.73 1.98 0.14
CA TRP A 96 3.60 1.38 0.85
C TRP A 96 3.52 1.82 2.31
N LEU A 97 4.67 2.09 2.93
CA LEU A 97 4.70 2.71 4.25
C LEU A 97 4.11 4.12 4.20
N ALA A 98 4.50 4.92 3.21
CA ALA A 98 3.94 6.25 3.02
C ALA A 98 2.42 6.21 2.78
N ASP A 99 1.92 5.27 1.97
CA ASP A 99 0.49 5.06 1.72
C ASP A 99 -0.25 4.80 3.04
N ALA A 100 0.25 3.88 3.88
CA ALA A 100 -0.35 3.57 5.19
C ALA A 100 -0.35 4.78 6.14
N LEU A 101 0.72 5.57 6.14
CA LEU A 101 0.83 6.78 6.95
C LEU A 101 -0.12 7.87 6.46
N LEU A 102 -0.23 8.06 5.15
CA LEU A 102 -1.14 9.02 4.55
C LEU A 102 -2.59 8.70 4.89
N MET A 103 -2.99 7.43 4.76
CA MET A 103 -4.35 6.99 5.09
C MET A 103 -4.70 7.09 6.58
N THR A 104 -3.72 7.35 7.43
CA THR A 104 -3.89 7.56 8.88
C THR A 104 -3.52 8.99 9.29
N ASN A 105 -3.50 9.94 8.35
CA ASN A 105 -3.19 11.36 8.56
C ASN A 105 -1.86 11.59 9.28
N ASN A 106 -0.86 10.77 9.01
CA ASN A 106 0.46 10.87 9.62
C ASN A 106 1.43 11.64 8.70
N ALA A 107 1.94 12.76 9.20
CA ALA A 107 2.85 13.66 8.47
C ALA A 107 4.16 13.01 7.98
N ASP A 108 4.59 11.91 8.61
CA ASP A 108 5.78 11.16 8.17
C ASP A 108 5.59 10.54 6.77
N ALA A 109 4.36 10.44 6.25
CA ALA A 109 4.08 9.96 4.91
C ALA A 109 4.94 10.67 3.86
N ARG A 110 5.05 12.00 3.94
CA ARG A 110 5.85 12.81 3.02
C ARG A 110 7.33 12.42 3.01
N VAL A 111 7.92 12.15 4.17
CA VAL A 111 9.32 11.74 4.31
C VAL A 111 9.56 10.41 3.58
N HIS A 112 8.62 9.48 3.70
CA HIS A 112 8.72 8.18 3.06
C HIS A 112 8.49 8.23 1.55
N TYR A 113 7.56 9.04 1.06
CA TYR A 113 7.42 9.30 -0.37
C TYR A 113 8.68 9.94 -0.96
N GLN A 114 9.29 10.93 -0.30
CA GLN A 114 10.55 11.53 -0.77
C GLN A 114 11.68 10.50 -0.88
N ARG A 115 11.76 9.55 0.07
CA ARG A 115 12.71 8.43 -0.01
C ARG A 115 12.41 7.50 -1.19
N ALA A 116 11.13 7.22 -1.47
CA ALA A 116 10.73 6.43 -2.63
C ALA A 116 11.11 7.12 -3.95
N SER A 117 10.83 8.42 -4.10
CA SER A 117 11.21 9.21 -5.29
C SER A 117 12.71 9.17 -5.55
N ASN A 118 13.53 9.35 -4.50
CA ASN A 118 14.99 9.24 -4.60
C ASN A 118 15.49 7.85 -5.04
N LEU A 119 14.75 6.78 -4.73
CA LEU A 119 15.09 5.41 -5.13
C LEU A 119 14.65 5.13 -6.57
N PHE A 120 13.49 5.63 -6.99
CA PHE A 120 12.93 5.40 -8.32
C PHE A 120 13.56 6.29 -9.40
N SER A 121 13.95 7.52 -9.08
CA SER A 121 14.65 8.44 -10.02
C SER A 121 15.96 7.90 -10.60
N ARG A 122 16.52 6.85 -9.98
CA ARG A 122 17.75 6.18 -10.42
C ARG A 122 17.49 4.94 -11.28
N LEU A 123 16.23 4.61 -11.55
CA LEU A 123 15.82 3.45 -12.32
C LEU A 123 15.56 3.83 -13.77
N GLU A 124 16.10 3.04 -14.69
CA GLU A 124 15.79 3.15 -16.11
C GLU A 124 14.32 2.77 -16.39
N PHE A 125 13.70 3.45 -17.36
CA PHE A 125 12.28 3.31 -17.67
C PHE A 125 11.87 1.85 -17.98
N GLU A 126 12.68 1.08 -18.69
CA GLU A 126 12.41 -0.34 -19.00
C GLU A 126 12.31 -1.19 -17.72
N THR A 127 13.12 -0.89 -16.72
CA THR A 127 13.06 -1.56 -15.42
C THR A 127 11.75 -1.21 -14.71
N GLN A 128 11.33 0.04 -14.77
CA GLN A 128 10.06 0.47 -14.17
C GLN A 128 8.88 -0.23 -14.87
N LEU A 129 8.88 -0.27 -16.20
CA LEU A 129 7.87 -0.95 -17.03
C LEU A 129 7.72 -2.44 -16.68
N HIS A 130 8.83 -3.17 -16.57
CA HIS A 130 8.81 -4.59 -16.22
C HIS A 130 8.17 -4.88 -14.87
N TRP A 131 8.34 -3.97 -13.91
CA TRP A 131 7.79 -4.14 -12.57
C TRP A 131 6.37 -3.61 -12.45
N GLY A 132 6.04 -2.50 -13.12
CA GLY A 132 4.70 -1.92 -13.16
C GLY A 132 3.67 -2.85 -13.81
N ASN A 133 4.06 -3.60 -14.83
CA ASN A 133 3.18 -4.56 -15.52
C ASN A 133 2.87 -5.84 -14.73
N ARG A 134 3.34 -5.97 -13.48
CA ARG A 134 3.06 -7.16 -12.65
C ARG A 134 1.75 -6.95 -11.89
N SER A 135 0.77 -7.85 -12.05
CA SER A 135 -0.53 -7.78 -11.35
C SER A 135 -0.46 -7.66 -9.82
N ALA A 136 0.60 -8.18 -9.19
CA ALA A 136 0.83 -8.05 -7.75
C ALA A 136 1.07 -6.59 -7.30
N TYR A 137 1.46 -5.70 -8.19
CA TYR A 137 1.67 -4.29 -7.91
C TYR A 137 0.35 -3.51 -7.87
N GLU A 138 -0.55 -3.76 -8.81
CA GLU A 138 -1.90 -3.16 -8.86
C GLU A 138 -2.68 -3.39 -7.55
N THR A 139 -2.48 -4.56 -6.93
CA THR A 139 -3.20 -4.91 -5.69
C THR A 139 -2.85 -3.99 -4.51
N ALA A 140 -1.61 -3.49 -4.44
CA ALA A 140 -1.19 -2.62 -3.35
C ALA A 140 -1.58 -1.15 -3.57
N THR A 141 -1.59 -0.69 -4.83
CA THR A 141 -1.96 0.71 -5.15
C THR A 141 -3.46 0.95 -5.06
N ARG A 142 -4.28 -0.05 -5.39
CA ARG A 142 -5.73 0.07 -5.42
C ARG A 142 -6.38 0.51 -4.11
N ALA A 143 -5.78 0.19 -2.97
CA ALA A 143 -6.30 0.65 -1.68
C ALA A 143 -6.20 2.18 -1.56
N LEU A 144 -5.07 2.76 -1.98
CA LEU A 144 -4.86 4.19 -1.95
C LEU A 144 -5.70 4.92 -3.01
N GLU A 145 -5.84 4.33 -4.20
CA GLU A 145 -6.71 4.84 -5.26
C GLU A 145 -8.13 5.09 -4.75
N ARG A 146 -8.72 4.08 -4.13
CA ARG A 146 -10.06 4.17 -3.54
C ARG A 146 -10.14 5.17 -2.39
N PHE A 147 -9.07 5.28 -1.59
CA PHE A 147 -8.98 6.27 -0.53
C PHE A 147 -9.04 7.71 -1.09
N PHE A 148 -8.36 7.96 -2.21
CA PHE A 148 -8.38 9.25 -2.90
C PHE A 148 -9.70 9.52 -3.61
N GLU A 149 -10.24 8.54 -4.35
CA GLU A 149 -11.56 8.64 -5.00
C GLU A 149 -12.65 9.09 -4.01
N ARG A 150 -12.64 8.53 -2.79
CA ARG A 150 -13.60 8.88 -1.73
C ARG A 150 -13.47 10.32 -1.24
N ARG A 151 -12.27 10.89 -1.35
CA ARG A 151 -11.96 12.27 -0.97
C ARG A 151 -12.07 13.24 -2.14
N GLU A 152 -12.63 12.78 -3.27
CA GLU A 152 -12.78 13.56 -4.50
C GLU A 152 -11.42 14.04 -5.04
N ILE A 153 -10.36 13.27 -4.79
CA ILE A 153 -9.01 13.51 -5.30
C ILE A 153 -8.80 12.60 -6.52
N ASP A 154 -8.59 13.22 -7.69
CA ASP A 154 -8.44 12.50 -8.96
C ASP A 154 -7.14 11.68 -8.99
N TYR A 155 -7.26 10.36 -8.87
CA TYR A 155 -6.13 9.45 -9.07
C TYR A 155 -5.88 9.20 -10.55
N TYR A 156 -4.68 9.57 -11.04
CA TYR A 156 -4.32 9.38 -12.44
C TYR A 156 -3.47 8.11 -12.66
N ASP A 157 -4.11 7.10 -13.25
CA ASP A 157 -3.60 5.73 -13.44
C ASP A 157 -2.38 5.62 -14.39
N SER A 158 -2.15 6.60 -15.28
CA SER A 158 -1.03 6.50 -16.24
C SER A 158 0.35 6.47 -15.58
N HIS A 159 0.44 6.86 -14.31
CA HIS A 159 1.68 6.87 -13.56
C HIS A 159 1.99 5.50 -12.91
N ALA A 160 1.08 4.53 -12.93
CA ALA A 160 1.32 3.21 -12.36
C ALA A 160 2.55 2.49 -12.95
N ILE A 161 2.95 2.83 -14.18
CA ILE A 161 4.13 2.25 -14.83
C ILE A 161 5.40 3.06 -14.53
N ASP A 162 5.28 4.39 -14.47
CA ASP A 162 6.37 5.30 -14.10
C ASP A 162 6.35 5.54 -12.58
N PHE A 163 7.11 4.71 -11.87
CA PHE A 163 7.17 4.78 -10.42
C PHE A 163 7.63 6.15 -9.92
N ALA A 164 8.51 6.83 -10.65
CA ALA A 164 8.94 8.18 -10.29
C ALA A 164 7.77 9.17 -10.42
N GLY A 165 7.15 9.24 -11.60
CA GLY A 165 6.00 10.12 -11.84
C GLY A 165 4.83 9.89 -10.86
N ARG A 166 4.57 8.63 -10.48
CA ARG A 166 3.53 8.31 -9.49
C ARG A 166 3.87 8.81 -8.10
N ILE A 167 5.11 8.67 -7.65
CA ILE A 167 5.50 9.19 -6.34
C ILE A 167 5.43 10.72 -6.33
N ASP A 168 5.80 11.39 -7.42
CA ASP A 168 5.69 12.83 -7.53
C ASP A 168 4.22 13.30 -7.47
N TRP A 169 3.31 12.58 -8.12
CA TRP A 169 1.87 12.80 -7.98
C TRP A 169 1.42 12.58 -6.52
N LYS A 170 1.80 11.46 -5.89
CA LYS A 170 1.46 11.17 -4.48
C LYS A 170 2.02 12.22 -3.51
N LEU A 171 3.20 12.77 -3.77
CA LEU A 171 3.79 13.85 -2.98
C LEU A 171 2.97 15.13 -3.06
N THR A 172 2.40 15.43 -4.22
CA THR A 172 1.51 16.57 -4.42
C THR A 172 0.22 16.38 -3.62
N MET A 173 -0.45 15.23 -3.77
CA MET A 173 -1.70 14.92 -3.06
C MET A 173 -1.51 14.75 -1.55
N CYS A 174 -0.31 14.34 -1.12
CA CYS A 174 0.04 14.25 0.29
C CYS A 174 -0.03 15.62 0.98
N ALA A 175 0.25 16.72 0.27
CA ALA A 175 0.03 18.05 0.80
C ALA A 175 -1.47 18.29 1.02
N ASP A 176 -2.29 18.02 0.00
CA ASP A 176 -3.74 18.28 0.03
C ASP A 176 -4.48 17.48 1.12
N VAL A 177 -4.03 16.26 1.46
CA VAL A 177 -4.67 15.41 2.48
C VAL A 177 -4.25 15.76 3.91
N LEU A 178 -3.05 16.34 4.08
CA LEU A 178 -2.46 16.60 5.41
C LEU A 178 -2.58 18.07 5.84
N GLU A 179 -3.07 18.96 4.97
CA GLU A 179 -3.44 20.35 5.28
C GLU A 179 -4.84 20.44 5.89
#